data_AF-H8XSU4-F1
#
_entry.id   AF-H8XSU4-F1
#
_cell.length_a   1.000
_cell.length_b   1.000
_cell.length_c   1.000
_cell.angle_alpha   90.00
_cell.angle_beta   90.00
_cell.angle_gamma   90.00
#
_symmetry.space_group_name_H-M   'P 1'
#
loop_
_entity.id
_entity.type
_entity.pdbx_description
1 polymer ?
#
loop_
_entity_poly.entity_id
_entity_poly.type
_entity_poly.pdbx_seq_one_letter_code
_entity_poly.pdbx_strand_id
1 'polypeptide(L)' 'MKAETALSVIQALPESEVARLYKMLGVQSPLHTKTNKSKKKALITDAEATEYLLKKLKRYP' A
#
# COMPACT_ATOMS: atom_id res chain seq x y z
N MET A 1 18.05 -15.38 -22.96
CA MET A 1 16.58 -15.35 -23.13
C MET A 1 16.14 -13.94 -23.43
N LYS A 2 15.19 -13.73 -24.35
CA LYS A 2 14.61 -12.40 -24.64
C LYS A 2 13.43 -12.13 -23.71
N ALA A 3 13.17 -10.86 -23.41
CA ALA A 3 12.08 -10.44 -22.53
C ALA A 3 10.71 -10.92 -23.02
N GLU A 4 10.51 -10.96 -24.34
CA GLU A 4 9.29 -11.46 -25.00
C GLU A 4 9.00 -12.93 -24.68
N THR A 5 10.06 -13.75 -24.63
CA THR A 5 9.95 -15.18 -24.32
C THR A 5 9.57 -15.40 -22.85
N ALA A 6 10.13 -14.60 -21.94
CA ALA A 6 9.80 -14.67 -20.52
C ALA A 6 8.35 -14.25 -20.24
N LEU A 7 7.83 -13.26 -20.95
CA LEU A 7 6.43 -12.82 -20.83
C LEU A 7 5.46 -13.97 -21.15
N SER A 8 5.72 -14.70 -22.24
CA SER A 8 4.88 -15.82 -22.67
C SER A 8 4.85 -16.94 -21.61
N VAL A 9 5.98 -17.18 -20.96
CA VAL A 9 6.08 -18.14 -19.85
C VAL A 9 5.30 -17.65 -18.63
N ILE A 10 5.43 -16.37 -18.26
CA ILE A 10 4.73 -15.80 -17.10
C ILE A 10 3.21 -15.87 -17.27
N GLN A 11 2.69 -15.64 -18.48
CA GLN A 11 1.25 -15.70 -18.76
C GLN A 11 0.68 -17.13 -18.75
N ALA A 12 1.52 -18.14 -19.01
CA ALA A 12 1.12 -19.54 -18.99
C ALA A 12 1.08 -20.13 -17.57
N LEU A 13 1.65 -19.44 -16.58
CA LEU A 13 1.68 -19.89 -15.19
C LEU A 13 0.37 -19.53 -14.46
N PRO A 14 -0.07 -20.34 -13.48
CA PRO A 14 -1.18 -20.01 -12.60
C PRO A 14 -0.84 -18.82 -11.70
N GLU A 15 -1.85 -18.04 -11.30
CA GLU A 15 -1.66 -16.78 -10.55
C GLU A 15 -0.85 -16.94 -9.25
N SER A 16 -0.99 -18.09 -8.58
CA SER A 16 -0.24 -18.43 -7.36
C SER A 16 1.27 -18.53 -7.60
N GLU A 17 1.67 -19.12 -8.74
CA GLU A 17 3.07 -19.27 -9.12
C GLU A 17 3.64 -17.98 -9.66
N VAL A 18 2.84 -17.19 -10.39
CA VAL A 18 3.22 -15.84 -10.84
C VAL A 18 3.54 -14.93 -9.65
N ALA A 19 2.71 -14.95 -8.60
CA ALA A 19 2.95 -14.19 -7.38
C ALA A 19 4.26 -14.61 -6.68
N ARG A 20 4.53 -15.92 -6.62
CA ARG A 20 5.77 -16.47 -6.06
C ARG A 20 6.99 -16.08 -6.90
N LEU A 21 6.89 -16.12 -8.22
CA LEU A 21 7.94 -15.71 -9.14
C LEU A 21 8.29 -14.23 -9.00
N TYR A 22 7.28 -13.34 -8.97
CA TYR A 22 7.52 -11.91 -8.73
C TYR A 22 8.23 -11.65 -7.40
N LYS A 23 7.86 -12.38 -6.33
CA LYS A 23 8.54 -12.32 -5.03
C LYS A 23 10.01 -12.76 -5.13
N MET A 24 10.30 -13.84 -5.85
CA MET A 24 11.68 -14.32 -6.05
C MET A 24 12.52 -13.34 -6.87
N LEU A 25 11.91 -12.68 -7.86
CA LEU A 25 12.56 -11.66 -8.68
C LEU A 25 12.68 -10.30 -7.97
N GLY A 26 12.11 -10.15 -6.77
CA GLY A 26 12.14 -8.89 -6.00
C GLY A 26 11.36 -7.74 -6.64
N VAL A 27 10.49 -8.04 -7.60
CA VAL A 27 9.69 -7.03 -8.32
C VAL A 27 8.28 -6.98 -7.75
N GLN A 28 7.66 -5.80 -7.80
CA GLN A 28 6.29 -5.64 -7.37
C GLN A 28 5.34 -6.32 -8.34
N SER A 29 4.45 -7.16 -7.81
CA SER A 29 3.38 -7.76 -8.61
C SER A 29 2.46 -6.64 -9.12
N PRO A 30 2.13 -6.60 -10.43
CA PRO A 30 1.18 -5.62 -10.96
C PRO A 30 -0.21 -5.75 -10.31
N LEU A 31 -0.56 -6.92 -9.76
CA LEU A 31 -1.80 -7.12 -8.99
C LEU A 31 -1.78 -6.41 -7.62
N HIS A 32 -0.61 -6.09 -7.08
CA HIS A 32 -0.45 -5.40 -5.79
C HIS A 32 -0.36 -3.87 -5.93
N THR A 33 -0.64 -3.33 -7.12
CA THR A 33 -0.71 -1.87 -7.36
C THR A 33 -1.85 -1.18 -6.62
N LYS A 34 -2.70 -1.93 -5.91
CA LYS A 34 -3.54 -1.38 -4.84
C LYS A 34 -2.65 -0.96 -3.69
N THR A 35 -2.00 0.18 -3.88
CA THR A 35 -1.47 0.98 -2.78
C THR A 35 -2.54 0.98 -1.70
N ASN A 36 -2.23 0.37 -0.56
CA ASN A 36 -2.92 0.66 0.69
C ASN A 36 -2.72 2.15 0.90
N LYS A 37 -3.57 2.99 0.27
CA LYS A 37 -3.69 4.38 0.63
C LYS A 37 -4.15 4.29 2.07
N SER A 38 -3.21 4.42 3.00
CA SER A 38 -3.53 4.62 4.40
C SER A 38 -4.57 5.72 4.39
N LYS A 39 -5.75 5.44 4.95
CA LYS A 39 -6.83 6.42 5.03
C LYS A 39 -6.23 7.60 5.79
N LYS A 40 -5.74 8.60 5.07
CA LYS A 40 -5.22 9.82 5.68
C LYS A 40 -6.41 10.34 6.47
N LYS A 41 -6.21 10.47 7.79
CA LYS A 41 -7.25 11.05 8.66
C LYS A 41 -7.64 12.39 8.04
N ALA A 42 -8.93 12.67 7.99
CA ALA A 42 -9.42 13.92 7.45
C ALA A 42 -8.68 15.08 8.15
N LEU A 43 -8.31 16.10 7.39
CA LEU A 43 -7.80 17.33 7.99
C LEU A 43 -8.92 17.88 8.88
N ILE A 44 -8.63 18.05 10.16
CA ILE A 44 -9.53 18.70 11.10
C ILE A 44 -9.48 20.21 10.91
N THR A 45 -10.56 20.89 11.26
CA THR A 45 -10.62 22.36 11.25
C THR A 45 -9.83 22.97 12.40
N ASP A 46 -9.46 24.25 12.29
CA ASP A 46 -8.73 24.96 13.34
C ASP A 46 -9.51 24.95 14.67
N ALA A 47 -10.84 25.07 14.61
CA ALA A 47 -11.72 24.97 15.77
C ALA A 47 -11.59 23.60 16.47
N GLU A 48 -11.73 22.50 15.72
CA GLU A 48 -11.60 21.14 16.26
C GLU A 48 -10.19 20.87 16.82
N ALA A 49 -9.15 21.43 16.19
CA ALA A 49 -7.78 21.32 16.68
C ALA A 49 -7.59 22.00 18.05
N THR A 50 -8.17 23.18 18.23
CA THR A 50 -8.07 23.93 19.50
C THR A 50 -8.79 23.22 20.65
N GLU A 51 -9.99 22.68 20.41
CA GLU A 51 -10.72 21.90 21.41
C GLU A 51 -9.97 20.63 21.81
N TYR A 52 -9.37 19.95 20.84
CA TYR A 52 -8.57 18.76 21.09
C TYR A 52 -7.37 19.06 21.99
N LEU A 53 -6.66 20.17 21.75
CA LEU A 53 -5.54 20.61 22.57
C LEU A 53 -5.99 20.96 24.00
N LEU A 54 -7.07 21.74 24.15
CA LEU A 54 -7.60 22.09 25.47
C LEU A 54 -8.03 20.85 26.27
N LYS A 55 -8.64 19.86 25.62
CA LYS A 55 -9.01 18.59 26.24
C LYS A 55 -7.80 17.78 26.67
N LYS A 56 -6.72 17.79 25.87
CA LYS A 56 -5.47 17.08 26.19
C LYS A 56 -4.73 17.73 27.35
N LEU A 57 -4.65 19.06 27.39
CA LEU A 57 -3.99 19.81 28.45
C LEU A 57 -4.73 19.67 29.79
N LYS A 58 -6.07 19.72 29.80
CA LYS A 58 -6.86 19.46 31.02
C LYS A 58 -6.69 18.05 31.59
N ARG A 59 -6.17 17.11 30.80
CA ARG A 59 -6.00 15.70 31.17
C ARG A 59 -4.60 15.41 31.74
N TYR A 60 -3.68 16.35 31.64
CA TYR A 60 -2.38 16.32 32.29
C TYR A 60 -2.40 17.39 33.39
N PRO A 61 -2.54 17.01 34.67
CA PRO A 61 -2.46 17.96 35.78
C PRO A 61 -1.07 18.59 35.88
#